data_AF-A0A2D5QI09-F1
#
_entry.id   AF-A0A2D5QI09-F1
#
_cell.length_a   1.000
_cell.length_b   1.000
_cell.length_c   1.000
_cell.angle_alpha   90.00
_cell.angle_beta   90.00
_cell.angle_gamma   90.00
#
_symmetry.space_group_name_H-M   'P 1'
#
loop_
_entity.id
_entity.type
_entity.pdbx_description
1 polymer ?
#
loop_
_entity_poly.entity_id
_entity_poly.type
_entity_poly.pdbx_seq_one_letter_code
_entity_poly.pdbx_strand_id
1 'polypeptide(L)'
;MKKIFYLSIILACSLYTNAQNSMNMGLVGSYTYTNTECSDIWGYVDSLGKEYALVGLRNGFSVVDLSSPSNPTQNFFIAGAQSVWRDIKVWNHYAFITCDQGTDGLLIVDLNDMSGNTYVYTTIDQNSQNMFTHAHNIYIDEFGKAYIFGGDVGTIGGALILDVTSVDLTAGNIVLPSIIGLFDTYYLHDGMARGDTLYAGCIYTGDLHIIDVSDKNNPITIGTHPTPNAFTHNAWVSDDGKYVFTTDTSLLGPHFTKDYTPEEIGYKCLATNISDIASMGCIPLYAMYAITIPKMSEKWLRAFYKGTNKLLRKYKISIIGGDTTRGPLSITIQLIGIQNNKILQRDGAKVGDNIYVSGTIGNARAALLMAKKSTGHKYFRKYLVNPTPRVNLGLEISKFASSCIDISDGLAKDLKNIAMSSNKGFKVNIDQIPVTPKLNKYILPKYREECILGGGEDYELCFTANKKYSLNINTISSKLKLNITKIGIITNKGYEYSLNGKVANVKSKGYDHFADS
;
A
#
# COMPACT_ATOMS: atom_id res chain seq x y z
N MET A 1 64.03 8.60 37.17
CA MET A 1 62.93 8.13 38.04
C MET A 1 61.64 8.88 37.68
N LYS A 2 60.68 8.18 37.05
CA LYS A 2 59.19 8.28 37.16
C LYS A 2 58.59 9.66 37.52
N LYS A 3 57.69 10.32 36.78
CA LYS A 3 56.56 9.88 35.92
C LYS A 3 56.11 11.05 35.01
N ILE A 4 55.69 10.68 33.81
CA ILE A 4 54.90 11.44 32.82
C ILE A 4 53.45 11.61 33.35
N PHE A 5 52.79 12.76 33.13
CA PHE A 5 51.43 12.82 32.54
C PHE A 5 50.98 14.25 32.20
N TYR A 6 50.22 14.30 31.11
CA TYR A 6 49.87 15.42 30.26
C TYR A 6 48.47 15.99 30.57
N LEU A 7 48.33 17.30 30.34
CA LEU A 7 47.22 17.98 29.65
C LEU A 7 45.87 18.26 30.36
N SER A 8 45.44 19.52 30.12
CA SER A 8 44.07 20.01 29.88
C SER A 8 43.10 20.22 31.05
N ILE A 9 43.12 21.44 31.59
CA ILE A 9 41.95 22.10 32.21
C ILE A 9 41.53 23.22 31.25
N ILE A 10 40.50 22.98 30.44
CA ILE A 10 39.80 24.04 29.68
C ILE A 10 38.30 23.87 29.95
N LEU A 11 37.77 24.89 30.63
CA LEU A 11 36.43 25.46 30.53
C LEU A 11 35.23 24.49 30.44
N ALA A 12 34.60 24.28 31.60
CA ALA A 12 33.20 23.92 31.69
C ALA A 12 32.33 25.16 31.35
N CYS A 13 32.14 25.43 30.06
CA CYS A 13 30.99 26.17 29.57
C CYS A 13 29.93 25.14 29.18
N SER A 14 28.94 24.95 30.04
CA SER A 14 27.70 24.24 29.75
C SER A 14 26.91 24.99 28.67
N LEU A 15 27.26 24.73 27.41
CA LEU A 15 26.42 25.04 26.27
C LEU A 15 25.26 24.01 26.27
N TYR A 16 24.10 24.43 26.79
CA TYR A 16 22.84 23.79 26.46
C TYR A 16 22.56 24.06 24.98
N THR A 17 23.01 23.18 24.09
CA THR A 17 22.58 23.17 22.70
C THR A 17 21.29 22.37 22.59
N ASN A 18 20.15 23.06 22.62
CA ASN A 18 18.88 22.48 22.18
C ASN A 18 18.96 22.27 20.66
N ALA A 19 19.35 21.07 20.24
CA ALA A 19 19.29 20.66 18.84
C ALA A 19 17.95 19.97 18.55
N GLN A 20 16.86 20.74 18.53
CA GLN A 20 15.61 20.37 17.86
C GLN A 20 15.08 21.61 17.15
N ASN A 21 15.61 21.88 15.95
CA ASN A 21 14.79 22.58 14.95
C ASN A 21 14.06 21.49 14.18
N SER A 22 12.78 21.32 14.54
CA SER A 22 11.84 20.42 13.88
C SER A 22 11.66 20.82 12.41
N MET A 23 11.19 19.88 11.61
CA MET A 23 10.82 20.12 10.22
C MET A 23 9.57 21.03 10.16
N ASN A 24 9.68 22.35 10.36
CA ASN A 24 8.59 23.33 10.25
C ASN A 24 7.23 22.96 10.90
N MET A 25 7.21 21.99 11.81
CA MET A 25 6.05 21.48 12.51
C MET A 25 6.34 21.59 14.00
N GLY A 26 5.59 22.43 14.69
CA GLY A 26 5.58 22.50 16.15
C GLY A 26 4.35 21.77 16.67
N LEU A 27 4.49 21.03 17.77
CA LEU A 27 3.32 20.59 18.53
C LEU A 27 2.60 21.86 19.01
N VAL A 28 1.38 22.07 18.52
CA VAL A 28 0.60 23.26 18.89
C VAL A 28 -0.11 23.04 20.22
N GLY A 29 -0.72 21.86 20.42
CA GLY A 29 -1.38 21.45 21.66
C GLY A 29 -1.65 19.94 21.71
N SER A 30 -2.19 19.45 22.82
CA SER A 30 -2.51 18.03 23.03
C SER A 30 -3.70 17.87 23.97
N TYR A 31 -4.55 16.87 23.72
CA TYR A 31 -5.63 16.46 24.61
C TYR A 31 -5.41 15.01 25.05
N THR A 32 -5.50 14.73 26.35
CA THR A 32 -5.19 13.40 26.92
C THR A 32 -6.44 12.77 27.52
N TYR A 33 -6.80 11.57 27.05
CA TYR A 33 -7.78 10.71 27.69
C TYR A 33 -7.10 9.84 28.75
N THR A 34 -7.54 9.91 30.00
CA THR A 34 -6.89 9.20 31.13
C THR A 34 -7.49 7.84 31.45
N ASN A 35 -8.74 7.59 31.06
CA ASN A 35 -9.51 6.42 31.49
C ASN A 35 -9.95 5.51 30.33
N THR A 36 -9.44 5.76 29.12
CA THR A 36 -9.85 5.02 27.91
C THR A 36 -8.76 5.11 26.84
N GLU A 37 -8.87 4.27 25.83
CA GLU A 37 -7.94 4.19 24.70
C GLU A 37 -8.63 4.74 23.45
N CYS A 38 -7.86 5.42 22.59
CA CYS A 38 -8.35 5.89 21.30
C CYS A 38 -8.28 4.76 20.26
N SER A 39 -9.25 4.74 19.34
CA SER A 39 -9.37 3.73 18.29
C SER A 39 -9.36 4.32 16.88
N ASP A 40 -9.96 5.50 16.68
CA ASP A 40 -9.95 6.25 15.42
C ASP A 40 -10.07 7.77 15.68
N ILE A 41 -9.69 8.58 14.69
CA ILE A 41 -9.84 10.03 14.69
C ILE A 41 -10.25 10.56 13.31
N TRP A 42 -11.30 11.37 13.28
CA TRP A 42 -11.82 12.02 12.08
C TRP A 42 -11.92 13.55 12.26
N GLY A 43 -11.87 14.29 11.17
CA GLY A 43 -11.98 15.75 11.17
C GLY A 43 -13.39 16.23 10.81
N TYR A 44 -13.86 17.29 11.47
CA TYR A 44 -15.08 18.01 11.07
C TYR A 44 -14.84 19.51 11.12
N VAL A 45 -15.42 20.23 10.16
CA VAL A 45 -15.43 21.68 10.12
C VAL A 45 -16.88 22.14 10.05
N ASP A 46 -17.32 22.94 11.02
CA ASP A 46 -18.70 23.42 11.03
C ASP A 46 -18.93 24.55 9.99
N SER A 47 -20.18 25.00 9.87
CA SER A 47 -20.58 26.08 8.96
C SER A 47 -19.91 27.43 9.26
N LEU A 48 -19.32 27.61 10.45
CA LEU A 48 -18.60 28.81 10.87
C LEU A 48 -17.08 28.68 10.65
N GLY A 49 -16.60 27.55 10.13
CA GLY A 49 -15.18 27.28 9.88
C GLY A 49 -14.43 26.79 11.13
N LYS A 50 -15.13 26.38 12.18
CA LYS A 50 -14.53 25.87 13.40
C LYS A 50 -14.19 24.39 13.24
N GLU A 51 -12.96 24.02 13.59
CA GLU A 51 -12.44 22.67 13.43
C GLU A 51 -12.64 21.83 14.70
N TYR A 52 -12.95 20.56 14.49
CA TYR A 52 -13.18 19.58 15.55
C TYR A 52 -12.48 18.26 15.21
N ALA A 53 -11.93 17.62 16.23
CA ALA A 53 -11.55 16.21 16.18
C ALA A 53 -12.69 15.35 16.73
N LEU A 54 -13.18 14.45 15.90
CA LEU A 54 -14.11 13.39 16.27
C LEU A 54 -13.27 12.17 16.63
N VAL A 55 -13.37 11.66 17.86
CA VAL A 55 -12.47 10.64 18.39
C VAL A 55 -13.26 9.41 18.82
N GLY A 56 -12.95 8.27 18.23
CA GLY A 56 -13.46 6.97 18.62
C GLY A 56 -12.70 6.49 19.85
N LEU A 57 -13.41 6.21 20.94
CA LEU A 57 -12.84 5.74 22.20
C LEU A 57 -13.32 4.34 22.51
N ARG A 58 -12.53 3.61 23.29
CA ARG A 58 -12.87 2.24 23.66
C ARG A 58 -14.23 2.10 24.34
N ASN A 59 -14.66 3.16 25.01
CA ASN A 59 -15.91 3.25 25.77
C ASN A 59 -16.94 4.22 25.18
N GLY A 60 -16.74 4.76 23.96
CA GLY A 60 -17.69 5.69 23.36
C GLY A 60 -17.11 6.58 22.26
N PHE A 61 -17.73 7.73 22.07
CA PHE A 61 -17.38 8.72 21.05
C PHE A 61 -17.17 10.09 21.69
N SER A 62 -16.18 10.85 21.25
CA SER A 62 -15.82 12.15 21.81
C SER A 62 -15.64 13.20 20.71
N VAL A 63 -16.10 14.42 20.97
CA VAL A 63 -15.86 15.58 20.10
C VAL A 63 -14.96 16.57 20.82
N VAL A 64 -13.82 16.88 20.22
CA VAL A 64 -12.81 17.80 20.75
C VAL A 64 -12.76 19.04 19.86
N ASP A 65 -12.97 20.20 20.47
CA ASP A 65 -12.88 21.50 19.83
C ASP A 65 -11.43 21.93 19.64
N LEU A 66 -11.10 22.29 18.40
CA LEU A 66 -9.77 22.72 17.96
C LEU A 66 -9.74 24.20 17.57
N SER A 67 -10.75 25.02 17.92
CA SER A 67 -10.74 26.49 17.68
C SER A 67 -9.51 27.18 18.26
N SER A 68 -9.00 26.64 19.35
CA SER A 68 -7.71 27.00 19.93
C SER A 68 -6.83 25.75 19.92
N PRO A 69 -6.10 25.49 18.82
CA PRO A 69 -5.34 24.24 18.68
C PRO A 69 -4.26 24.06 19.76
N SER A 70 -3.87 25.13 20.45
CA SER A 70 -2.91 25.09 21.56
C SER A 70 -3.51 24.69 22.90
N ASN A 71 -4.84 24.72 23.02
CA ASN A 71 -5.58 24.29 24.19
C ASN A 71 -6.87 23.58 23.77
N PRO A 72 -6.76 22.37 23.18
CA PRO A 72 -7.94 21.60 22.77
C PRO A 72 -8.80 21.24 23.97
N THR A 73 -10.12 21.29 23.81
CA THR A 73 -11.09 20.96 24.87
C THR A 73 -12.14 19.99 24.35
N GLN A 74 -12.49 18.98 25.14
CA GLN A 74 -13.63 18.11 24.81
C GLN A 74 -14.93 18.88 24.96
N ASN A 75 -15.74 18.92 23.91
CA ASN A 75 -17.09 19.47 23.94
C ASN A 75 -18.04 18.53 24.65
N PHE A 76 -18.09 17.28 24.18
CA PHE A 76 -18.95 16.26 24.76
C PHE A 76 -18.41 14.86 24.51
N PHE A 77 -18.98 13.90 25.24
CA PHE A 77 -18.72 12.48 25.15
C PHE A 77 -20.04 11.72 25.15
N ILE A 78 -20.19 10.76 24.24
CA ILE A 78 -21.32 9.84 24.16
C ILE A 78 -20.80 8.46 24.54
N ALA A 79 -21.33 7.90 25.63
CA ALA A 79 -20.97 6.56 26.09
C ALA A 79 -21.53 5.49 25.15
N GLY A 80 -20.76 4.44 24.88
CA GLY A 80 -21.20 3.28 24.12
C GLY A 80 -20.59 1.98 24.65
N ALA A 81 -20.87 0.87 23.96
CA ALA A 81 -20.31 -0.44 24.23
C ALA A 81 -18.77 -0.43 24.31
N GLN A 82 -18.20 -1.41 25.01
CA GLN A 82 -16.75 -1.57 25.01
C GLN A 82 -16.32 -2.16 23.67
N SER A 83 -15.57 -1.38 22.88
CA SER A 83 -15.00 -1.85 21.61
C SER A 83 -13.59 -1.32 21.42
N VAL A 84 -12.65 -2.19 21.10
CA VAL A 84 -11.28 -1.78 20.75
C VAL A 84 -11.18 -1.09 19.38
N TRP A 85 -12.23 -1.19 18.54
CA TRP A 85 -12.33 -0.50 17.26
C TRP A 85 -13.66 0.24 17.09
N ARG A 86 -13.57 1.52 16.71
CA ARG A 86 -14.68 2.35 16.23
C ARG A 86 -14.16 3.11 15.03
N ASP A 87 -14.98 3.25 14.01
CA ASP A 87 -14.61 4.01 12.82
C ASP A 87 -15.66 5.10 12.57
N ILE A 88 -15.19 6.28 12.15
CA ILE A 88 -16.02 7.49 12.06
C ILE A 88 -15.99 8.01 10.63
N LYS A 89 -17.16 8.34 10.08
CA LYS A 89 -17.29 9.16 8.87
C LYS A 89 -18.36 10.23 9.06
N VAL A 90 -18.27 11.28 8.26
CA VAL A 90 -19.21 12.39 8.30
C VAL A 90 -19.88 12.54 6.95
N TRP A 91 -21.19 12.76 6.96
CA TRP A 91 -21.95 13.24 5.81
C TRP A 91 -22.79 14.44 6.22
N ASN A 92 -22.64 15.55 5.50
CA ASN A 92 -23.15 16.86 5.91
C ASN A 92 -22.69 17.23 7.33
N HIS A 93 -23.62 17.35 8.27
CA HIS A 93 -23.37 17.65 9.69
C HIS A 93 -23.66 16.44 10.59
N TYR A 94 -23.80 15.23 10.04
CA TYR A 94 -24.00 14.02 10.83
C TYR A 94 -22.72 13.18 10.86
N ALA A 95 -22.29 12.79 12.06
CA ALA A 95 -21.27 11.76 12.23
C ALA A 95 -21.93 10.38 12.30
N PHE A 96 -21.35 9.42 11.61
CA PHE A 96 -21.76 8.02 11.56
C PHE A 96 -20.62 7.19 12.13
N ILE A 97 -20.90 6.45 13.19
CA ILE A 97 -19.89 5.73 13.96
C ILE A 97 -20.30 4.27 14.08
N THR A 98 -19.43 3.38 13.63
CA THR A 98 -19.56 1.94 13.84
C THR A 98 -18.71 1.50 15.04
N CYS A 99 -18.98 0.31 15.56
CA CYS A 99 -18.09 -0.34 16.49
C CYS A 99 -18.03 -1.84 16.23
N ASP A 100 -16.82 -2.38 16.32
CA ASP A 100 -16.52 -3.78 15.98
C ASP A 100 -16.98 -4.78 17.05
N GLN A 101 -17.35 -4.27 18.24
CA GLN A 101 -17.80 -5.07 19.38
C GLN A 101 -18.99 -4.41 20.05
N GLY A 102 -19.88 -5.23 20.62
CA GLY A 102 -21.10 -4.79 21.29
C GLY A 102 -22.34 -5.02 20.44
N THR A 103 -23.42 -4.32 20.79
CA THR A 103 -24.73 -4.42 20.11
C THR A 103 -25.35 -3.05 19.86
N ASP A 104 -24.51 -2.01 19.79
CA ASP A 104 -24.93 -0.61 19.66
C ASP A 104 -25.43 -0.29 18.24
N GLY A 105 -25.04 -1.09 17.24
CA GLY A 105 -25.31 -0.84 15.83
C GLY A 105 -24.58 0.41 15.32
N LEU A 106 -25.32 1.26 14.60
CA LEU A 106 -24.84 2.53 14.09
C LEU A 106 -25.18 3.66 15.07
N LEU A 107 -24.17 4.38 15.54
CA LEU A 107 -24.36 5.66 16.21
C LEU A 107 -24.39 6.78 15.17
N ILE A 108 -25.43 7.61 15.23
CA ILE A 108 -25.58 8.81 14.41
C ILE A 108 -25.66 10.02 15.33
N VAL A 109 -24.78 11.00 15.13
CA VAL A 109 -24.68 12.20 15.98
C VAL A 109 -24.87 13.45 15.13
N ASP A 110 -25.76 14.35 15.55
CA ASP A 110 -25.90 15.67 14.94
C ASP A 110 -24.78 16.60 15.44
N LEU A 111 -23.89 17.01 14.54
CA LEU A 111 -22.78 17.91 14.82
C LEU A 111 -23.18 19.39 14.76
N ASN A 112 -24.42 19.74 14.41
CA ASN A 112 -24.94 21.09 14.69
C ASN A 112 -25.28 21.24 16.18
N ASP A 113 -25.66 20.15 16.86
CA ASP A 113 -25.83 20.11 18.31
C ASP A 113 -24.51 19.79 19.02
N MET A 114 -23.70 20.83 19.23
CA MET A 114 -22.43 20.73 19.96
C MET A 114 -22.58 20.49 21.48
N SER A 115 -23.81 20.28 21.99
CA SER A 115 -24.03 19.81 23.37
C SER A 115 -23.96 18.29 23.52
N GLY A 116 -24.02 17.55 22.41
CA GLY A 116 -23.99 16.08 22.40
C GLY A 116 -25.29 15.41 22.85
N ASN A 117 -26.41 16.12 22.82
CA ASN A 117 -27.72 15.60 23.24
C ASN A 117 -28.56 15.04 22.08
N THR A 118 -28.21 15.38 20.83
CA THR A 118 -28.93 14.96 19.63
C THR A 118 -28.18 13.85 18.91
N TYR A 119 -28.48 12.61 19.29
CA TYR A 119 -27.91 11.41 18.67
C TYR A 119 -28.90 10.24 18.74
N VAL A 120 -28.65 9.21 17.95
CA VAL A 120 -29.40 7.94 18.00
C VAL A 120 -28.45 6.76 17.80
N TYR A 121 -28.69 5.69 18.55
CA TYR A 121 -28.18 4.36 18.25
C TYR A 121 -29.26 3.58 17.52
N THR A 122 -28.90 2.94 16.41
CA THR A 122 -29.86 2.13 15.67
C THR A 122 -29.24 0.86 15.09
N THR A 123 -29.98 -0.24 15.17
CA THR A 123 -29.70 -1.51 14.49
C THR A 123 -30.67 -1.77 13.34
N ILE A 124 -31.57 -0.83 13.07
CA ILE A 124 -32.59 -0.88 12.01
C ILE A 124 -32.54 0.36 11.11
N ASP A 125 -33.00 0.19 9.88
CA ASP A 125 -33.12 1.27 8.90
C ASP A 125 -34.45 2.05 9.07
N GLN A 126 -34.67 3.08 8.25
CA GLN A 126 -35.90 3.88 8.24
C GLN A 126 -37.18 3.07 8.00
N ASN A 127 -37.06 1.93 7.33
CA ASN A 127 -38.16 1.04 6.99
C ASN A 127 -38.30 -0.12 8.00
N SER A 128 -37.63 -0.04 9.15
CA SER A 128 -37.59 -1.07 10.19
C SER A 128 -36.96 -2.40 9.72
N GLN A 129 -36.11 -2.36 8.69
CA GLN A 129 -35.30 -3.51 8.30
C GLN A 129 -34.05 -3.60 9.17
N ASN A 130 -33.64 -4.82 9.52
CA ASN A 130 -32.44 -5.05 10.29
C ASN A 130 -31.19 -4.66 9.49
N MET A 131 -30.34 -3.83 10.08
CA MET A 131 -29.00 -3.51 9.60
C MET A 131 -27.98 -4.46 10.26
N PHE A 132 -27.19 -3.96 11.20
CA PHE A 132 -26.12 -4.65 11.89
C PHE A 132 -26.14 -4.27 13.38
N THR A 133 -25.60 -5.12 14.25
CA THR A 133 -25.39 -4.82 15.67
C THR A 133 -23.96 -4.42 15.98
N HIS A 134 -23.01 -4.83 15.15
CA HIS A 134 -21.62 -4.40 15.18
C HIS A 134 -21.01 -4.45 13.78
N ALA A 135 -20.02 -3.58 13.51
CA ALA A 135 -19.31 -3.54 12.24
C ALA A 135 -17.92 -2.95 12.41
N HIS A 136 -16.98 -3.45 11.61
CA HIS A 136 -15.57 -3.10 11.72
C HIS A 136 -15.27 -1.69 11.21
N ASN A 137 -15.83 -1.29 10.07
CA ASN A 137 -15.44 -0.07 9.36
C ASN A 137 -16.65 0.54 8.61
N ILE A 138 -16.59 1.86 8.37
CA ILE A 138 -17.55 2.61 7.58
C ILE A 138 -16.83 3.53 6.58
N TYR A 139 -17.30 3.54 5.34
CA TYR A 139 -16.94 4.54 4.35
C TYR A 139 -18.19 5.25 3.82
N ILE A 140 -18.14 6.55 3.56
CA ILE A 140 -19.24 7.28 2.92
C ILE A 140 -18.73 7.91 1.63
N ASP A 141 -19.38 7.60 0.50
CA ASP A 141 -19.01 8.12 -0.82
C ASP A 141 -19.53 9.55 -1.06
N GLU A 142 -19.12 10.13 -2.19
CA GLU A 142 -19.48 11.49 -2.59
C GLU A 142 -20.98 11.71 -2.89
N PHE A 143 -21.80 10.65 -2.86
CA PHE A 143 -23.25 10.70 -3.06
C PHE A 143 -24.04 10.35 -1.80
N GLY A 144 -23.35 10.29 -0.65
CA GLY A 144 -23.94 10.01 0.65
C GLY A 144 -24.42 8.57 0.76
N LYS A 145 -23.69 7.63 0.15
CA LYS A 145 -23.91 6.19 0.39
C LYS A 145 -22.86 5.71 1.37
N ALA A 146 -23.33 5.20 2.51
CA ALA A 146 -22.47 4.60 3.51
C ALA A 146 -22.31 3.11 3.24
N TYR A 147 -21.08 2.63 3.24
CA TYR A 147 -20.69 1.24 3.07
C TYR A 147 -20.17 0.76 4.43
N ILE A 148 -20.87 -0.20 5.02
CA ILE A 148 -20.56 -0.76 6.32
C ILE A 148 -19.85 -2.09 6.09
N PHE A 149 -18.60 -2.18 6.54
CA PHE A 149 -17.73 -3.33 6.31
C PHE A 149 -17.54 -4.16 7.58
N GLY A 150 -17.34 -5.47 7.38
CA GLY A 150 -17.03 -6.41 8.45
C GLY A 150 -18.13 -6.50 9.51
N GLY A 151 -19.39 -6.28 9.12
CA GLY A 151 -20.54 -6.32 10.01
C GLY A 151 -21.10 -7.72 10.23
N ASP A 152 -22.04 -7.85 11.16
CA ASP A 152 -22.84 -9.07 11.37
C ASP A 152 -24.09 -9.15 10.47
N VAL A 153 -24.06 -8.42 9.35
CA VAL A 153 -25.14 -8.35 8.35
C VAL A 153 -24.77 -9.12 7.09
N GLY A 154 -25.77 -9.78 6.49
CA GLY A 154 -25.55 -10.72 5.40
C GLY A 154 -24.96 -12.04 5.87
N THR A 155 -24.30 -12.76 4.97
CA THR A 155 -23.79 -14.11 5.25
C THR A 155 -22.39 -14.13 5.83
N ILE A 156 -21.56 -13.15 5.43
CA ILE A 156 -20.12 -13.15 5.70
C ILE A 156 -19.57 -11.75 6.02
N GLY A 157 -20.45 -10.78 6.24
CA GLY A 157 -20.11 -9.43 6.73
C GLY A 157 -19.68 -8.39 5.71
N GLY A 158 -19.71 -8.69 4.40
CA GLY A 158 -19.19 -7.87 3.29
C GLY A 158 -19.40 -6.35 3.35
N ALA A 159 -20.29 -5.78 2.52
CA ALA A 159 -20.63 -4.36 2.51
C ALA A 159 -22.14 -4.16 2.50
N LEU A 160 -22.72 -3.77 3.64
CA LEU A 160 -24.08 -3.24 3.68
C LEU A 160 -24.05 -1.79 3.19
N ILE A 161 -24.90 -1.46 2.23
CA ILE A 161 -24.96 -0.14 1.62
C ILE A 161 -26.20 0.59 2.12
N LEU A 162 -25.99 1.74 2.75
CA LEU A 162 -27.02 2.61 3.29
C LEU A 162 -27.07 3.92 2.51
N ASP A 163 -28.27 4.45 2.30
CA ASP A 163 -28.46 5.85 1.93
C ASP A 163 -28.53 6.71 3.20
N VAL A 164 -27.58 7.63 3.36
CA VAL A 164 -27.52 8.55 4.50
C VAL A 164 -27.91 9.99 4.14
N THR A 165 -28.33 10.25 2.90
CA THR A 165 -28.60 11.61 2.41
C THR A 165 -29.80 12.27 3.05
N SER A 166 -30.76 11.48 3.52
CA SER A 166 -32.04 11.95 4.09
C SER A 166 -32.08 11.88 5.62
N VAL A 167 -30.97 11.56 6.27
CA VAL A 167 -30.89 11.47 7.73
C VAL A 167 -31.25 12.81 8.37
N ASP A 168 -32.16 12.77 9.34
CA ASP A 168 -32.63 13.92 10.10
C ASP A 168 -32.90 13.47 11.54
N LEU A 169 -32.25 14.09 12.53
CA LEU A 169 -32.47 13.79 13.95
C LEU A 169 -33.24 14.91 14.68
N THR A 170 -33.82 15.85 13.94
CA THR A 170 -34.57 16.97 14.52
C THR A 170 -35.78 16.47 15.30
N ALA A 171 -36.03 17.08 16.47
CA ALA A 171 -37.12 16.70 17.36
C ALA A 171 -38.48 16.67 16.62
N GLY A 172 -39.09 15.48 16.58
CA GLY A 172 -40.41 15.25 15.94
C GLY A 172 -40.36 14.73 14.51
N ASN A 173 -39.18 14.61 13.88
CA ASN A 173 -39.00 14.05 12.55
C ASN A 173 -37.67 13.26 12.46
N ILE A 174 -37.62 12.09 13.12
CA ILE A 174 -36.45 11.21 13.03
C ILE A 174 -36.52 10.43 11.71
N VAL A 175 -35.52 10.64 10.86
CA VAL A 175 -35.28 9.88 9.64
C VAL A 175 -33.93 9.18 9.77
N LEU A 176 -33.96 7.84 9.81
CA LEU A 176 -32.80 6.97 9.84
C LEU A 176 -32.27 6.71 8.42
N PRO A 177 -31.05 6.14 8.27
CA PRO A 177 -30.57 5.66 6.99
C PRO A 177 -31.48 4.57 6.42
N SER A 178 -31.50 4.41 5.10
CA SER A 178 -32.24 3.32 4.42
C SER A 178 -31.27 2.31 3.82
N ILE A 179 -31.56 1.03 3.92
CA ILE A 179 -30.78 0.00 3.20
C ILE A 179 -31.08 0.10 1.71
N ILE A 180 -30.04 0.16 0.89
CA ILE A 180 -30.17 0.23 -0.59
C ILE A 180 -29.39 -0.85 -1.33
N GLY A 181 -28.67 -1.70 -0.59
CA GLY A 181 -27.81 -2.70 -1.19
C GLY A 181 -27.07 -3.53 -0.16
N LEU A 182 -26.64 -4.71 -0.60
CA LEU A 182 -25.74 -5.58 0.16
C LEU A 182 -24.84 -6.31 -0.83
N PHE A 183 -23.54 -6.28 -0.56
CA PHE A 183 -22.58 -7.17 -1.19
C PHE A 183 -21.97 -8.07 -0.13
N ASP A 184 -22.32 -9.35 -0.08
CA ASP A 184 -21.83 -10.29 0.94
C ASP A 184 -21.20 -11.55 0.32
N THR A 185 -20.64 -11.42 -0.88
CA THR A 185 -19.90 -12.54 -1.50
C THR A 185 -18.59 -12.84 -0.77
N TYR A 186 -17.96 -11.83 -0.18
CA TYR A 186 -16.70 -11.93 0.55
C TYR A 186 -16.78 -11.13 1.85
N TYR A 187 -16.01 -11.53 2.87
CA TYR A 187 -15.78 -10.67 4.02
C TYR A 187 -14.94 -9.48 3.55
N LEU A 188 -15.49 -8.27 3.66
CA LEU A 188 -14.77 -7.03 3.38
C LEU A 188 -14.35 -6.45 4.72
N HIS A 189 -13.05 -6.26 4.89
CA HIS A 189 -12.49 -5.71 6.12
C HIS A 189 -12.52 -4.18 6.10
N ASP A 190 -12.17 -3.61 4.95
CA ASP A 190 -12.11 -2.18 4.68
C ASP A 190 -12.46 -1.97 3.21
N GLY A 191 -12.85 -0.75 2.84
CA GLY A 191 -13.11 -0.42 1.45
C GLY A 191 -13.37 1.06 1.21
N MET A 192 -13.13 1.49 -0.03
CA MET A 192 -13.52 2.81 -0.52
C MET A 192 -14.42 2.65 -1.73
N ALA A 193 -15.56 3.33 -1.72
CA ALA A 193 -16.38 3.51 -2.90
C ALA A 193 -16.11 4.85 -3.58
N ARG A 194 -16.19 4.88 -4.91
CA ARG A 194 -16.11 6.08 -5.72
C ARG A 194 -16.88 5.90 -7.00
N GLY A 195 -17.80 6.81 -7.30
CA GLY A 195 -18.73 6.66 -8.40
C GLY A 195 -19.48 5.33 -8.30
N ASP A 196 -19.26 4.52 -9.33
CA ASP A 196 -19.87 3.21 -9.48
C ASP A 196 -18.93 2.07 -9.06
N THR A 197 -17.84 2.36 -8.33
CA THR A 197 -16.81 1.34 -8.04
C THR A 197 -16.42 1.33 -6.57
N LEU A 198 -16.51 0.15 -5.96
CA LEU A 198 -16.02 -0.15 -4.61
C LEU A 198 -14.71 -0.94 -4.70
N TYR A 199 -13.67 -0.42 -4.05
CA TYR A 199 -12.37 -1.07 -3.87
C TYR A 199 -12.32 -1.66 -2.47
N ALA A 200 -12.40 -2.98 -2.35
CA ALA A 200 -12.59 -3.65 -1.08
C ALA A 200 -11.42 -4.56 -0.71
N GLY A 201 -10.89 -4.39 0.50
CA GLY A 201 -9.88 -5.26 1.08
C GLY A 201 -10.52 -6.50 1.70
N CYS A 202 -10.35 -7.66 1.06
CA CYS A 202 -10.85 -8.93 1.55
C CYS A 202 -9.76 -9.62 2.37
N ILE A 203 -9.67 -9.27 3.66
CA ILE A 203 -8.56 -9.70 4.53
C ILE A 203 -8.43 -11.23 4.66
N TYR A 204 -9.54 -11.99 4.62
CA TYR A 204 -9.50 -13.44 4.82
C TYR A 204 -9.20 -14.22 3.55
N THR A 205 -9.66 -13.76 2.39
CA THR A 205 -9.27 -14.35 1.10
C THR A 205 -7.92 -13.82 0.65
N GLY A 206 -7.55 -12.64 1.14
CA GLY A 206 -6.30 -11.99 0.85
C GLY A 206 -6.27 -11.26 -0.47
N ASP A 207 -7.44 -10.83 -0.94
CA ASP A 207 -7.62 -10.24 -2.26
C ASP A 207 -8.12 -8.79 -2.14
N LEU A 208 -7.66 -7.92 -3.03
CA LEU A 208 -8.36 -6.70 -3.38
C LEU A 208 -9.48 -7.06 -4.36
N HIS A 209 -10.71 -6.70 -4.03
CA HIS A 209 -11.86 -6.81 -4.93
C HIS A 209 -12.23 -5.43 -5.47
N ILE A 210 -12.42 -5.34 -6.78
CA ILE A 210 -13.01 -4.18 -7.46
C ILE A 210 -14.44 -4.59 -7.81
N ILE A 211 -15.40 -3.91 -7.22
CA ILE A 211 -16.82 -4.24 -7.26
C ILE A 211 -17.55 -3.09 -7.93
N ASP A 212 -18.25 -3.36 -9.02
CA ASP A 212 -19.20 -2.44 -9.62
C ASP A 212 -20.40 -2.31 -8.68
N VAL A 213 -20.63 -1.09 -8.22
CA VAL A 213 -21.74 -0.69 -7.35
C VAL A 213 -22.65 0.30 -8.07
N SER A 214 -22.63 0.42 -9.40
CA SER A 214 -23.58 1.28 -10.15
C SER A 214 -25.04 0.94 -9.82
N ASP A 215 -25.36 -0.35 -9.76
CA ASP A 215 -26.60 -0.89 -9.19
C ASP A 215 -26.36 -1.41 -7.78
N LYS A 216 -26.77 -0.63 -6.78
CA LYS A 216 -26.60 -0.95 -5.37
C LYS A 216 -27.35 -2.23 -4.95
N ASN A 217 -28.42 -2.59 -5.65
CA ASN A 217 -29.17 -3.82 -5.37
C ASN A 217 -28.48 -5.08 -5.94
N ASN A 218 -27.54 -4.89 -6.87
CA ASN A 218 -26.83 -6.00 -7.49
C ASN A 218 -25.35 -5.65 -7.74
N PRO A 219 -24.53 -5.50 -6.67
CA PRO A 219 -23.12 -5.23 -6.84
C PRO A 219 -22.37 -6.44 -7.45
N ILE A 220 -21.48 -6.20 -8.40
CA ILE A 220 -20.80 -7.26 -9.16
C ILE A 220 -19.30 -7.08 -9.04
N THR A 221 -18.57 -8.12 -8.63
CA THR A 221 -17.09 -8.09 -8.72
C THR A 221 -16.65 -8.03 -10.19
N ILE A 222 -15.99 -6.95 -10.57
CA ILE A 222 -15.48 -6.69 -11.93
C ILE A 222 -13.96 -6.90 -12.05
N GLY A 223 -13.25 -6.99 -10.93
CA GLY A 223 -11.84 -7.31 -10.90
C GLY A 223 -11.42 -7.84 -9.53
N THR A 224 -10.41 -8.71 -9.52
CA THR A 224 -9.81 -9.20 -8.28
C THR A 224 -8.29 -9.21 -8.40
N HIS A 225 -7.61 -8.98 -7.29
CA HIS A 225 -6.17 -9.04 -7.23
C HIS A 225 -5.68 -9.62 -5.91
N PRO A 226 -5.02 -10.79 -5.90
CA PRO A 226 -4.45 -11.33 -4.68
C PRO A 226 -3.31 -10.44 -4.19
N THR A 227 -3.34 -10.15 -2.91
CA THR A 227 -2.22 -9.48 -2.23
C THR A 227 -1.24 -10.51 -1.68
N PRO A 228 0.05 -10.15 -1.58
CA PRO A 228 1.00 -10.98 -0.87
C PRO A 228 0.45 -11.33 0.52
N ASN A 229 0.69 -12.56 0.98
CA ASN A 229 0.38 -13.02 2.35
C ASN A 229 -1.08 -13.28 2.65
N ALA A 230 -1.92 -13.30 1.61
CA ALA A 230 -3.36 -13.39 1.75
C ALA A 230 -3.92 -12.36 2.76
N PHE A 231 -3.42 -11.12 2.72
CA PHE A 231 -3.77 -10.08 3.69
C PHE A 231 -3.85 -8.70 3.01
N THR A 232 -5.03 -8.32 2.54
CA THR A 232 -5.29 -7.00 1.93
C THR A 232 -5.86 -6.05 2.98
N HIS A 233 -5.06 -5.07 3.41
CA HIS A 233 -5.52 -4.07 4.38
C HIS A 233 -6.24 -2.90 3.72
N ASN A 234 -5.70 -2.33 2.62
CA ASN A 234 -6.36 -1.27 1.84
C ASN A 234 -5.74 -1.09 0.43
N ALA A 235 -6.50 -0.47 -0.48
CA ALA A 235 -6.01 0.09 -1.74
C ALA A 235 -6.83 1.35 -2.07
N TRP A 236 -6.16 2.44 -2.48
CA TRP A 236 -6.79 3.74 -2.67
C TRP A 236 -6.37 4.37 -4.01
N VAL A 237 -7.24 5.18 -4.60
CA VAL A 237 -6.97 6.06 -5.75
C VAL A 237 -7.59 7.42 -5.42
N SER A 238 -6.98 8.54 -5.83
CA SER A 238 -7.55 9.87 -5.51
C SER A 238 -8.91 10.11 -6.17
N ASP A 239 -9.58 11.18 -5.71
CA ASP A 239 -10.93 11.61 -6.11
C ASP A 239 -11.09 11.84 -7.60
N ASP A 240 -10.02 12.24 -8.26
CA ASP A 240 -9.95 12.46 -9.69
C ASP A 240 -9.30 11.30 -10.47
N GLY A 241 -9.04 10.17 -9.82
CA GLY A 241 -8.36 9.01 -10.40
C GLY A 241 -6.88 9.23 -10.72
N LYS A 242 -6.30 10.38 -10.35
CA LYS A 242 -4.94 10.76 -10.75
C LYS A 242 -3.86 10.22 -9.84
N TYR A 243 -4.11 9.95 -8.56
CA TYR A 243 -3.06 9.51 -7.64
C TYR A 243 -3.25 8.04 -7.27
N VAL A 244 -2.14 7.33 -7.17
CA VAL A 244 -2.04 5.92 -6.77
C VAL A 244 -1.22 5.82 -5.49
N PHE A 245 -1.62 4.92 -4.60
CA PHE A 245 -1.05 4.75 -3.27
C PHE A 245 -0.55 3.30 -3.17
N THR A 246 0.71 3.10 -2.79
CA THR A 246 1.29 1.77 -2.51
C THR A 246 1.97 1.77 -1.15
N THR A 247 2.06 0.60 -0.51
CA THR A 247 2.74 0.41 0.77
C THR A 247 3.49 -0.93 0.78
N ASP A 248 4.79 -0.88 1.06
CA ASP A 248 5.59 -2.09 1.34
C ASP A 248 6.17 -2.07 2.76
N THR A 249 6.24 -3.25 3.37
CA THR A 249 6.94 -3.48 4.63
C THR A 249 8.18 -4.35 4.43
N SER A 250 9.34 -3.82 4.79
CA SER A 250 10.62 -4.53 4.77
C SER A 250 11.08 -4.91 6.18
N LEU A 251 11.26 -6.22 6.40
CA LEU A 251 11.66 -6.83 7.68
C LEU A 251 13.11 -7.32 7.68
N LEU A 252 13.76 -7.22 8.85
CA LEU A 252 15.03 -7.91 9.09
C LEU A 252 14.84 -9.44 9.06
N GLY A 253 15.60 -10.11 8.20
CA GLY A 253 15.52 -11.54 7.90
C GLY A 253 15.02 -11.75 6.47
N PRO A 254 13.69 -11.70 6.22
CA PRO A 254 13.11 -11.97 4.90
C PRO A 254 13.60 -11.03 3.79
N HIS A 255 13.66 -9.71 4.04
CA HIS A 255 13.93 -8.71 2.99
C HIS A 255 15.37 -8.19 2.99
N PHE A 256 15.99 -8.13 4.17
CA PHE A 256 17.39 -7.79 4.34
C PHE A 256 17.98 -8.48 5.56
N THR A 257 19.27 -8.78 5.53
CA THR A 257 19.99 -9.47 6.61
C THR A 257 20.87 -8.49 7.39
N LYS A 258 21.41 -8.91 8.54
CA LYS A 258 22.23 -8.06 9.43
C LYS A 258 23.51 -7.48 8.79
N ASP A 259 23.95 -8.01 7.65
CA ASP A 259 25.09 -7.51 6.87
C ASP A 259 24.73 -6.38 5.89
N TYR A 260 23.47 -5.98 5.81
CA TYR A 260 23.10 -4.77 5.10
C TYR A 260 23.47 -3.57 5.96
N THR A 261 24.17 -2.62 5.36
CA THR A 261 24.38 -1.31 5.97
C THR A 261 23.05 -0.55 6.02
N PRO A 262 22.86 0.39 6.97
CA PRO A 262 21.63 1.18 7.00
C PRO A 262 21.37 1.93 5.69
N GLU A 263 22.45 2.39 5.04
CA GLU A 263 22.38 3.04 3.72
C GLU A 263 21.85 2.11 2.62
N GLU A 264 22.26 0.83 2.62
CA GLU A 264 21.70 -0.19 1.71
C GLU A 264 20.23 -0.47 2.05
N ILE A 265 19.86 -0.58 3.33
CA ILE A 265 18.47 -0.80 3.77
C ILE A 265 17.59 0.34 3.29
N GLY A 266 17.95 1.60 3.58
CA GLY A 266 17.16 2.77 3.19
C GLY A 266 17.02 2.91 1.69
N TYR A 267 18.09 2.69 0.93
CA TYR A 267 18.01 2.68 -0.53
C TYR A 267 17.05 1.58 -1.02
N LYS A 268 17.21 0.35 -0.55
CA LYS A 268 16.43 -0.80 -1.03
C LYS A 268 14.94 -0.63 -0.72
N CYS A 269 14.58 -0.30 0.52
CA CYS A 269 13.17 -0.16 0.93
C CYS A 269 12.42 0.89 0.09
N LEU A 270 13.04 2.03 -0.19
CA LEU A 270 12.40 3.04 -1.06
C LEU A 270 12.40 2.58 -2.54
N ALA A 271 13.42 1.86 -2.98
CA ALA A 271 13.47 1.36 -4.36
C ALA A 271 12.33 0.40 -4.69
N THR A 272 11.93 -0.49 -3.77
CA THR A 272 10.84 -1.45 -3.99
C THR A 272 9.52 -0.72 -4.27
N ASN A 273 9.13 0.22 -3.39
CA ASN A 273 7.94 1.06 -3.56
C ASN A 273 7.96 1.87 -4.87
N ILE A 274 9.12 2.43 -5.25
CA ILE A 274 9.24 3.17 -6.52
C ILE A 274 9.06 2.22 -7.73
N SER A 275 9.41 0.95 -7.58
CA SER A 275 9.21 -0.08 -8.61
C SER A 275 7.72 -0.32 -8.86
N ASP A 276 6.88 -0.35 -7.83
CA ASP A 276 5.42 -0.44 -7.98
C ASP A 276 4.85 0.76 -8.74
N ILE A 277 5.24 1.97 -8.34
CA ILE A 277 4.82 3.20 -9.04
C ILE A 277 5.28 3.18 -10.52
N ALA A 278 6.47 2.63 -10.78
CA ALA A 278 6.97 2.46 -12.14
C ALA A 278 6.16 1.44 -12.94
N SER A 279 5.73 0.33 -12.34
CA SER A 279 4.93 -0.70 -13.02
C SER A 279 3.52 -0.19 -13.37
N MET A 280 3.00 0.77 -12.60
CA MET A 280 1.77 1.49 -12.91
C MET A 280 1.94 2.63 -13.93
N GLY A 281 3.17 2.93 -14.35
CA GLY A 281 3.44 4.00 -15.31
C GLY A 281 3.20 5.42 -14.75
N CYS A 282 3.34 5.57 -13.44
CA CYS A 282 3.09 6.80 -12.68
C CYS A 282 4.39 7.51 -12.28
N ILE A 283 4.29 8.79 -11.92
CA ILE A 283 5.38 9.62 -11.40
C ILE A 283 5.32 9.56 -9.87
N PRO A 284 6.35 9.09 -9.15
CA PRO A 284 6.35 9.11 -7.69
C PRO A 284 6.50 10.55 -7.17
N LEU A 285 5.71 10.93 -6.16
CA LEU A 285 5.66 12.30 -5.63
C LEU A 285 6.00 12.38 -4.15
N TYR A 286 5.32 11.58 -3.34
CA TYR A 286 5.36 11.72 -1.89
C TYR A 286 5.60 10.39 -1.20
N ALA A 287 6.38 10.39 -0.12
CA ALA A 287 6.62 9.22 0.70
C ALA A 287 6.28 9.49 2.17
N MET A 288 5.73 8.49 2.85
CA MET A 288 5.57 8.46 4.30
C MET A 288 6.30 7.23 4.86
N TYR A 289 7.04 7.41 5.97
CA TYR A 289 7.88 6.35 6.54
C TYR A 289 7.43 5.97 7.95
N ALA A 290 7.02 4.72 8.16
CA ALA A 290 6.86 4.14 9.48
C ALA A 290 8.07 3.23 9.79
N ILE A 291 8.96 3.72 10.66
CA ILE A 291 10.25 3.09 10.97
C ILE A 291 10.19 2.53 12.39
N THR A 292 10.24 1.21 12.52
CA THR A 292 10.42 0.55 13.82
C THR A 292 11.89 0.17 14.00
N ILE A 293 12.52 0.64 15.07
CA ILE A 293 13.91 0.32 15.39
C ILE A 293 14.06 -0.19 16.84
N PRO A 294 14.93 -1.18 17.10
CA PRO A 294 15.03 -1.77 18.44
C PRO A 294 15.64 -0.81 19.46
N LYS A 295 16.52 0.07 18.98
CA LYS A 295 17.17 1.12 19.79
C LYS A 295 17.41 2.33 18.92
N MET A 296 17.03 3.51 19.44
CA MET A 296 17.30 4.78 18.78
C MET A 296 18.81 4.96 18.55
N SER A 297 19.19 5.22 17.30
CA SER A 297 20.58 5.45 16.91
C SER A 297 20.62 6.48 15.79
N GLU A 298 21.03 7.69 16.13
CA GLU A 298 21.17 8.80 15.18
C GLU A 298 22.11 8.43 14.02
N LYS A 299 23.23 7.75 14.33
CA LYS A 299 24.17 7.27 13.31
C LYS A 299 23.52 6.31 12.32
N TRP A 300 22.68 5.40 12.81
CA TRP A 300 21.95 4.45 11.96
C TRP A 300 20.94 5.19 11.07
N LEU A 301 20.12 6.07 11.65
CA LEU A 301 19.11 6.85 10.92
C LEU A 301 19.75 7.76 9.86
N ARG A 302 20.84 8.46 10.18
CA ARG A 302 21.58 9.28 9.20
C ARG A 302 22.08 8.45 8.02
N ALA A 303 22.60 7.26 8.28
CA ALA A 303 23.04 6.36 7.22
C ALA A 303 21.85 5.82 6.40
N PHE A 304 20.74 5.46 7.04
CA PHE A 304 19.49 5.06 6.38
C PHE A 304 18.97 6.15 5.43
N TYR A 305 18.83 7.38 5.93
CA TYR A 305 18.38 8.50 5.12
C TYR A 305 19.39 8.91 4.04
N LYS A 306 20.68 8.65 4.22
CA LYS A 306 21.67 8.82 3.14
C LYS A 306 21.39 7.88 1.97
N GLY A 307 20.89 6.67 2.24
CA GLY A 307 20.45 5.71 1.24
C GLY A 307 19.22 6.18 0.49
N THR A 308 18.15 6.52 1.22
CA THR A 308 16.88 7.00 0.64
C THR A 308 17.08 8.28 -0.18
N ASN A 309 17.89 9.23 0.32
CA ASN A 309 18.15 10.52 -0.34
C ASN A 309 18.69 10.40 -1.75
N LYS A 310 19.37 9.29 -2.10
CA LYS A 310 19.80 9.04 -3.49
C LYS A 310 18.61 8.94 -4.44
N LEU A 311 17.55 8.24 -4.02
CA LEU A 311 16.34 8.02 -4.81
C LEU A 311 15.39 9.20 -4.72
N LEU A 312 15.20 9.77 -3.52
CA LEU A 312 14.38 10.97 -3.32
C LEU A 312 14.82 12.11 -4.24
N ARG A 313 16.13 12.40 -4.30
CA ARG A 313 16.67 13.42 -5.20
C ARG A 313 16.55 13.03 -6.67
N LYS A 314 16.82 11.77 -7.01
CA LYS A 314 16.77 11.29 -8.40
C LYS A 314 15.37 11.40 -9.00
N TYR A 315 14.34 11.05 -8.24
CA TYR A 315 12.96 11.02 -8.70
C TYR A 315 12.13 12.22 -8.19
N LYS A 316 12.75 13.16 -7.48
CA LYS A 316 12.12 14.38 -6.91
C LYS A 316 10.95 14.06 -5.98
N ILE A 317 11.10 13.03 -5.16
CA ILE A 317 10.11 12.60 -4.17
C ILE A 317 10.33 13.37 -2.88
N SER A 318 9.26 13.90 -2.30
CA SER A 318 9.28 14.53 -0.98
C SER A 318 8.83 13.56 0.10
N ILE A 319 9.55 13.47 1.21
CA ILE A 319 9.02 12.82 2.41
C ILE A 319 8.05 13.81 3.06
N ILE A 320 6.79 13.43 3.18
CA ILE A 320 5.73 14.33 3.69
C ILE A 320 5.22 13.93 5.09
N GLY A 321 5.66 12.79 5.60
CA GLY A 321 5.23 12.32 6.91
C GLY A 321 5.85 10.98 7.28
N GLY A 322 5.39 10.44 8.41
CA GLY A 322 5.87 9.17 8.94
C GLY A 322 5.81 9.09 10.46
N ASP A 323 6.21 7.94 10.97
CA ASP A 323 6.37 7.68 12.39
C ASP A 323 7.68 6.92 12.66
N THR A 324 8.22 7.05 13.87
CA THR A 324 9.37 6.26 14.31
C THR A 324 9.14 5.71 15.70
N THR A 325 9.03 4.39 15.79
CA THR A 325 8.70 3.68 17.03
C THR A 325 9.77 2.66 17.42
N ARG A 326 9.66 2.12 18.64
CA ARG A 326 10.59 1.14 19.20
C ARG A 326 10.04 -0.28 19.05
N GLY A 327 10.81 -1.17 18.45
CA GLY A 327 10.46 -2.59 18.28
C GLY A 327 11.45 -3.35 17.39
N PRO A 328 11.14 -4.59 16.97
CA PRO A 328 11.93 -5.30 15.98
C PRO A 328 12.11 -4.47 14.70
N LEU A 329 13.30 -4.53 14.09
CA LEU A 329 13.62 -3.69 12.93
C LEU A 329 12.67 -3.98 11.75
N SER A 330 11.81 -3.00 11.46
CA SER A 330 10.82 -3.01 10.39
C SER A 330 10.75 -1.63 9.74
N ILE A 331 10.72 -1.59 8.41
CA ILE A 331 10.64 -0.36 7.63
C ILE A 331 9.41 -0.46 6.74
N THR A 332 8.39 0.33 7.04
CA THR A 332 7.20 0.44 6.20
C THR A 332 7.23 1.77 5.49
N ILE A 333 7.05 1.76 4.19
CA ILE A 333 7.03 2.97 3.36
C ILE A 333 5.70 2.96 2.61
N GLN A 334 4.96 4.05 2.71
CA GLN A 334 3.89 4.36 1.78
C GLN A 334 4.43 5.32 0.73
N LEU A 335 4.16 5.05 -0.55
CA LEU A 335 4.54 5.90 -1.65
C LEU A 335 3.30 6.29 -2.46
N ILE A 336 3.19 7.59 -2.72
CA ILE A 336 2.11 8.20 -3.49
C ILE A 336 2.69 8.62 -4.84
N GLY A 337 2.09 8.12 -5.91
CA GLY A 337 2.40 8.51 -7.28
C GLY A 337 1.23 9.20 -7.96
N ILE A 338 1.51 9.92 -9.03
CA ILE A 338 0.49 10.53 -9.90
C ILE A 338 0.56 9.91 -11.30
N GLN A 339 -0.60 9.69 -11.89
CA GLN A 339 -0.80 9.30 -13.26
C GLN A 339 -0.12 10.30 -14.19
N ASN A 340 0.63 9.76 -15.16
CA ASN A 340 1.21 10.55 -16.24
C ASN A 340 0.37 10.48 -17.52
N ASN A 341 0.12 9.26 -18.01
CA ASN A 341 -0.75 8.99 -19.15
C ASN A 341 -1.87 8.06 -18.73
N LYS A 342 -1.78 6.77 -19.03
CA LYS A 342 -2.68 5.74 -18.53
C LYS A 342 -2.04 5.05 -17.32
N ILE A 343 -2.81 4.81 -16.27
CA ILE A 343 -2.37 3.88 -15.22
C ILE A 343 -2.32 2.48 -15.81
N LEU A 344 -1.14 1.87 -15.80
CA LEU A 344 -0.94 0.50 -16.25
C LEU A 344 -1.46 -0.47 -15.19
N GLN A 345 -2.22 -1.45 -15.65
CA GLN A 345 -2.79 -2.51 -14.82
C GLN A 345 -2.22 -3.86 -15.25
N ARG A 346 -2.46 -4.91 -14.46
CA ARG A 346 -1.99 -6.28 -14.74
C ARG A 346 -2.92 -7.04 -15.69
N ASP A 347 -4.18 -6.62 -15.79
CA ASP A 347 -5.31 -7.31 -16.45
C ASP A 347 -5.53 -6.97 -17.93
N GLY A 348 -4.77 -6.03 -18.48
CA GLY A 348 -5.01 -5.54 -19.84
C GLY A 348 -4.39 -6.36 -20.98
N ALA A 349 -3.74 -7.51 -20.71
CA ALA A 349 -3.01 -8.27 -21.72
C ALA A 349 -3.94 -8.90 -22.78
N LYS A 350 -3.56 -8.85 -24.05
CA LYS A 350 -4.37 -9.36 -25.18
C LYS A 350 -3.65 -10.46 -25.95
N VAL A 351 -4.42 -11.37 -26.53
CA VAL A 351 -3.86 -12.45 -27.38
C VAL A 351 -3.04 -11.85 -28.52
N GLY A 352 -1.82 -12.35 -28.69
CA GLY A 352 -0.89 -11.87 -29.71
C GLY A 352 -0.04 -10.66 -29.30
N ASP A 353 -0.24 -10.11 -28.09
CA ASP A 353 0.70 -9.15 -27.53
C ASP A 353 2.05 -9.82 -27.30
N ASN A 354 3.12 -9.07 -27.57
CA ASN A 354 4.48 -9.48 -27.23
C ASN A 354 4.70 -9.26 -25.73
N ILE A 355 5.46 -10.16 -25.11
CA ILE A 355 5.89 -10.05 -23.71
C ILE A 355 7.33 -9.53 -23.69
N TYR A 356 7.56 -8.46 -22.96
CA TYR A 356 8.86 -7.82 -22.81
C TYR A 356 9.30 -7.78 -21.36
N VAL A 357 10.62 -7.84 -21.16
CA VAL A 357 11.24 -7.56 -19.86
C VAL A 357 12.34 -6.51 -20.02
N SER A 358 12.51 -5.65 -19.02
CA SER A 358 13.61 -4.70 -18.97
C SER A 358 14.89 -5.28 -18.37
N GLY A 359 16.02 -4.70 -18.76
CA GLY A 359 17.32 -4.96 -18.15
C GLY A 359 17.76 -6.42 -18.21
N THR A 360 18.16 -6.97 -17.06
CA THR A 360 18.65 -8.36 -16.95
C THR A 360 18.15 -9.01 -15.68
N ILE A 361 17.71 -10.26 -15.78
CA ILE A 361 16.99 -11.00 -14.73
C ILE A 361 17.94 -11.94 -13.97
N GLY A 362 17.66 -12.18 -12.69
CA GLY A 362 18.27 -13.19 -11.84
C GLY A 362 19.58 -12.78 -11.17
N ASN A 363 19.96 -11.50 -11.24
CA ASN A 363 21.23 -11.06 -10.64
C ASN A 363 21.13 -10.97 -9.11
N ALA A 364 19.98 -10.58 -8.57
CA ALA A 364 19.77 -10.51 -7.12
C ALA A 364 19.81 -11.92 -6.50
N ARG A 365 19.07 -12.88 -7.08
CA ARG A 365 19.13 -14.29 -6.67
C ARG A 365 20.52 -14.89 -6.80
N ALA A 366 21.26 -14.57 -7.87
CA ALA A 366 22.65 -14.97 -8.02
C ALA A 366 23.53 -14.47 -6.86
N ALA A 367 23.31 -13.26 -6.34
CA ALA A 367 24.04 -12.78 -5.16
C ALA A 367 23.75 -13.62 -3.90
N LEU A 368 22.49 -14.03 -3.70
CA LEU A 368 22.04 -14.80 -2.54
C LEU A 368 22.57 -16.25 -2.55
N LEU A 369 22.69 -16.87 -3.73
CA LEU A 369 23.21 -18.24 -3.86
C LEU A 369 24.73 -18.34 -3.63
N MET A 370 25.45 -17.22 -3.69
CA MET A 370 26.90 -17.20 -3.62
C MET A 370 27.43 -16.89 -2.22
N ALA A 371 28.53 -17.55 -1.83
CA ALA A 371 29.23 -17.23 -0.60
C ALA A 371 29.68 -15.76 -0.57
N LYS A 372 29.43 -15.06 0.55
CA LYS A 372 29.60 -13.59 0.68
C LYS A 372 30.99 -13.06 0.29
N LYS A 373 32.05 -13.86 0.50
CA LYS A 373 33.44 -13.48 0.18
C LYS A 373 33.83 -13.74 -1.29
N SER A 374 33.00 -14.46 -2.05
CA SER A 374 33.30 -14.86 -3.44
C SER A 374 33.32 -13.65 -4.39
N THR A 375 34.09 -13.78 -5.48
CA THR A 375 34.17 -12.75 -6.52
C THR A 375 32.83 -12.51 -7.22
N GLY A 376 32.03 -13.57 -7.41
CA GLY A 376 30.69 -13.43 -7.97
C GLY A 376 29.71 -12.72 -7.03
N HIS A 377 29.69 -13.04 -5.73
CA HIS A 377 28.86 -12.30 -4.78
C HIS A 377 29.18 -10.80 -4.80
N LYS A 378 30.47 -10.42 -4.79
CA LYS A 378 30.88 -9.01 -4.90
C LYS A 378 30.37 -8.33 -6.17
N TYR A 379 30.30 -9.05 -7.29
CA TYR A 379 29.76 -8.52 -8.53
C TYR A 379 28.23 -8.35 -8.49
N PHE A 380 27.52 -9.34 -7.95
CA PHE A 380 26.06 -9.37 -7.97
C PHE A 380 25.41 -8.59 -6.82
N ARG A 381 26.11 -8.38 -5.69
CA ARG A 381 25.58 -7.72 -4.49
C ARG A 381 24.90 -6.39 -4.81
N LYS A 382 25.45 -5.60 -5.72
CA LYS A 382 24.88 -4.30 -6.11
C LYS A 382 23.44 -4.40 -6.64
N TYR A 383 23.07 -5.49 -7.31
CA TYR A 383 21.70 -5.69 -7.82
C TYR A 383 20.74 -6.02 -6.67
N LEU A 384 21.24 -6.77 -5.68
CA LEU A 384 20.49 -7.15 -4.49
C LEU A 384 20.23 -5.98 -3.52
N VAL A 385 21.23 -5.13 -3.30
CA VAL A 385 21.17 -4.04 -2.30
C VAL A 385 20.82 -2.68 -2.89
N ASN A 386 21.05 -2.49 -4.19
CA ASN A 386 20.74 -1.24 -4.90
C ASN A 386 20.02 -1.50 -6.23
N PRO A 387 18.81 -2.10 -6.21
CA PRO A 387 18.02 -2.27 -7.43
C PRO A 387 17.71 -0.90 -8.07
N THR A 388 17.46 -0.87 -9.37
CA THR A 388 17.20 0.38 -10.10
C THR A 388 15.75 0.41 -10.58
N PRO A 389 14.85 1.14 -9.90
CA PRO A 389 13.46 1.22 -10.30
C PRO A 389 13.31 1.86 -11.68
N ARG A 390 12.43 1.27 -12.50
CA ARG A 390 12.32 1.58 -13.93
C ARG A 390 11.28 2.66 -14.25
N VAL A 391 11.18 3.70 -13.41
CA VAL A 391 10.19 4.80 -13.54
C VAL A 391 10.13 5.37 -14.96
N ASN A 392 11.28 5.77 -15.53
CA ASN A 392 11.31 6.36 -16.88
C ASN A 392 10.82 5.39 -17.96
N LEU A 393 11.02 4.07 -17.78
CA LEU A 393 10.46 3.09 -18.70
C LEU A 393 8.95 3.03 -18.54
N GLY A 394 8.46 2.88 -17.30
CA GLY A 394 7.03 2.88 -16.96
C GLY A 394 6.28 4.07 -17.58
N LEU A 395 6.83 5.28 -17.43
CA LEU A 395 6.25 6.51 -17.99
C LEU A 395 6.18 6.53 -19.53
N GLU A 396 7.11 5.87 -20.22
CA GLU A 396 7.13 5.80 -21.68
C GLU A 396 6.19 4.72 -22.21
N ILE A 397 6.18 3.55 -21.58
CA ILE A 397 5.33 2.42 -22.01
C ILE A 397 3.87 2.64 -21.64
N SER A 398 3.55 3.46 -20.64
CA SER A 398 2.16 3.77 -20.26
C SER A 398 1.30 4.37 -21.37
N LYS A 399 1.93 4.86 -22.44
CA LYS A 399 1.27 5.37 -23.64
C LYS A 399 0.64 4.27 -24.51
N PHE A 400 1.08 3.01 -24.38
CA PHE A 400 0.66 1.95 -25.30
C PHE A 400 0.71 0.52 -24.76
N ALA A 401 1.38 0.26 -23.63
CA ALA A 401 1.43 -1.07 -23.03
C ALA A 401 0.02 -1.50 -22.61
N SER A 402 -0.27 -2.76 -22.85
CA SER A 402 -1.55 -3.39 -22.52
C SER A 402 -1.61 -3.75 -21.04
N SER A 403 -0.53 -4.30 -20.49
CA SER A 403 -0.38 -4.57 -19.06
C SER A 403 1.06 -4.45 -18.59
N CYS A 404 1.28 -4.28 -17.29
CA CYS A 404 2.62 -4.24 -16.68
C CYS A 404 2.61 -4.73 -15.23
N ILE A 405 3.74 -5.29 -14.81
CA ILE A 405 4.10 -5.63 -13.44
C ILE A 405 5.62 -5.46 -13.29
N ASP A 406 6.12 -5.15 -12.10
CA ASP A 406 7.54 -5.31 -11.81
C ASP A 406 7.88 -6.74 -11.37
N ILE A 407 9.16 -7.11 -11.45
CA ILE A 407 9.64 -8.46 -11.17
C ILE A 407 10.27 -8.47 -9.77
N SER A 408 9.43 -8.67 -8.75
CA SER A 408 9.80 -8.66 -7.34
C SER A 408 9.87 -10.06 -6.74
N ASP A 409 8.99 -10.99 -7.15
CA ASP A 409 8.94 -12.36 -6.63
C ASP A 409 9.50 -13.40 -7.62
N GLY A 410 9.80 -12.95 -8.84
CA GLY A 410 10.44 -13.73 -9.88
C GLY A 410 9.56 -13.84 -11.12
N LEU A 411 10.20 -13.80 -12.29
CA LEU A 411 9.53 -13.65 -13.58
C LEU A 411 8.42 -14.69 -13.81
N ALA A 412 8.57 -15.93 -13.32
CA ALA A 412 7.54 -16.93 -13.49
C ALA A 412 6.26 -16.61 -12.72
N LYS A 413 6.36 -16.12 -11.48
CA LYS A 413 5.21 -15.74 -10.65
C LYS A 413 4.59 -14.44 -11.18
N ASP A 414 5.41 -13.43 -11.43
CA ASP A 414 4.93 -12.10 -11.81
C ASP A 414 4.27 -12.09 -13.21
N LEU A 415 4.84 -12.82 -14.18
CA LEU A 415 4.18 -12.98 -15.48
C LEU A 415 2.89 -13.81 -15.38
N LYS A 416 2.86 -14.83 -14.51
CA LYS A 416 1.64 -15.59 -14.25
C LYS A 416 0.55 -14.72 -13.66
N ASN A 417 0.88 -13.75 -12.79
CA ASN A 417 -0.07 -12.79 -12.24
C ASN A 417 -0.70 -11.92 -13.36
N ILE A 418 0.08 -11.45 -14.34
CA ILE A 418 -0.47 -10.77 -15.53
C ILE A 418 -1.44 -11.69 -16.28
N ALA A 419 -1.03 -12.92 -16.54
CA ALA A 419 -1.83 -13.87 -17.33
C ALA A 419 -3.15 -14.23 -16.62
N MET A 420 -3.11 -14.48 -15.31
CA MET A 420 -4.28 -14.73 -14.48
C MET A 420 -5.22 -13.52 -14.45
N SER A 421 -4.70 -12.34 -14.15
CA SER A 421 -5.51 -11.11 -14.07
C SER A 421 -6.19 -10.79 -15.41
N SER A 422 -5.51 -11.09 -16.52
CA SER A 422 -6.06 -10.87 -17.87
C SER A 422 -6.95 -12.00 -18.39
N ASN A 423 -7.06 -13.11 -17.63
CA ASN A 423 -7.66 -14.37 -18.08
C ASN A 423 -7.10 -14.84 -19.45
N LYS A 424 -5.76 -15.01 -19.53
CA LYS A 424 -4.99 -15.38 -20.74
C LYS A 424 -3.92 -16.42 -20.42
N GLY A 425 -3.27 -16.95 -21.47
CA GLY A 425 -2.06 -17.76 -21.38
C GLY A 425 -0.82 -17.04 -21.92
N PHE A 426 0.32 -17.73 -21.92
CA PHE A 426 1.54 -17.26 -22.57
C PHE A 426 2.43 -18.38 -23.10
N LYS A 427 3.28 -18.02 -24.06
CA LYS A 427 4.45 -18.81 -24.51
C LYS A 427 5.70 -17.97 -24.30
N VAL A 428 6.64 -18.46 -23.48
CA VAL A 428 7.92 -17.80 -23.19
C VAL A 428 9.08 -18.68 -23.61
N ASN A 429 10.06 -18.10 -24.30
CA ASN A 429 11.32 -18.76 -24.58
C ASN A 429 12.37 -18.39 -23.52
N ILE A 430 12.76 -19.36 -22.70
CA ILE A 430 13.74 -19.18 -21.61
C ILE A 430 15.11 -18.74 -22.16
N ASP A 431 15.47 -19.16 -23.38
CA ASP A 431 16.72 -18.76 -24.03
C ASP A 431 16.77 -17.26 -24.37
N GLN A 432 15.60 -16.61 -24.48
CA GLN A 432 15.49 -15.18 -24.78
C GLN A 432 15.53 -14.29 -23.52
N ILE A 433 15.42 -14.87 -22.32
CA ILE A 433 15.44 -14.07 -21.08
C ILE A 433 16.83 -13.43 -20.92
N PRO A 434 16.92 -12.09 -20.83
CA PRO A 434 18.20 -11.41 -20.80
C PRO A 434 18.90 -11.64 -19.46
N VAL A 435 20.15 -12.11 -19.53
CA VAL A 435 21.03 -12.31 -18.36
C VAL A 435 22.34 -11.57 -18.55
N THR A 436 23.02 -11.25 -17.46
CA THR A 436 24.40 -10.73 -17.58
C THR A 436 25.35 -11.86 -18.01
N PRO A 437 26.40 -11.58 -18.80
CA PRO A 437 27.40 -12.59 -19.16
C PRO A 437 28.05 -13.25 -17.93
N LYS A 438 28.16 -12.49 -16.84
CA LYS A 438 28.69 -13.00 -15.58
C LYS A 438 27.75 -13.98 -14.88
N LEU A 439 26.44 -13.90 -15.09
CA LEU A 439 25.50 -14.88 -14.54
C LEU A 439 25.83 -16.28 -15.05
N ASN A 440 25.97 -16.44 -16.37
CA ASN A 440 26.37 -17.72 -16.98
C ASN A 440 27.79 -18.16 -16.60
N LYS A 441 28.69 -17.22 -16.23
CA LYS A 441 30.06 -17.55 -15.79
C LYS A 441 30.12 -18.08 -14.35
N TYR A 442 29.35 -17.49 -13.44
CA TYR A 442 29.47 -17.77 -12.01
C TYR A 442 28.40 -18.71 -11.46
N ILE A 443 27.24 -18.80 -12.12
CA ILE A 443 26.15 -19.67 -11.70
C ILE A 443 26.24 -20.98 -12.46
N LEU A 444 26.23 -22.10 -11.72
CA LEU A 444 26.18 -23.43 -12.31
C LEU A 444 24.89 -23.58 -13.13
N PRO A 445 24.92 -24.28 -14.28
CA PRO A 445 23.75 -24.45 -15.14
C PRO A 445 22.49 -24.90 -14.39
N LYS A 446 22.63 -25.79 -13.39
CA LYS A 446 21.51 -26.29 -12.56
C LYS A 446 20.77 -25.23 -11.74
N TYR A 447 21.39 -24.09 -11.45
CA TYR A 447 20.79 -22.98 -10.69
C TYR A 447 20.37 -21.81 -11.59
N ARG A 448 20.64 -21.87 -12.89
CA ARG A 448 20.34 -20.77 -13.81
C ARG A 448 18.85 -20.47 -13.89
N GLU A 449 18.04 -21.51 -14.05
CA GLU A 449 16.57 -21.37 -14.12
C GLU A 449 15.99 -20.84 -12.80
N GLU A 450 16.51 -21.30 -11.66
CA GLU A 450 16.14 -20.75 -10.35
C GLU A 450 16.39 -19.25 -10.31
N CYS A 451 17.55 -18.77 -10.75
CA CYS A 451 17.84 -17.34 -10.79
C CYS A 451 16.87 -16.56 -11.69
N ILE A 452 16.59 -17.03 -12.91
CA ILE A 452 15.88 -16.21 -13.91
C ILE A 452 14.35 -16.39 -13.91
N LEU A 453 13.83 -17.46 -13.30
CA LEU A 453 12.40 -17.73 -13.23
C LEU A 453 11.86 -17.65 -11.81
N GLY A 454 12.62 -18.13 -10.81
CA GLY A 454 12.23 -18.13 -9.40
C GLY A 454 12.86 -17.07 -8.52
N GLY A 455 13.91 -16.44 -9.02
CA GLY A 455 14.66 -15.43 -8.30
C GLY A 455 13.89 -14.12 -8.32
N GLY A 456 13.46 -13.67 -7.14
CA GLY A 456 12.91 -12.34 -6.96
C GLY A 456 13.99 -11.25 -6.82
N GLU A 457 13.52 -10.06 -6.46
CA GLU A 457 14.29 -8.85 -6.19
C GLU A 457 15.04 -8.24 -7.38
N ASP A 458 14.58 -8.52 -8.61
CA ASP A 458 15.17 -7.90 -9.81
C ASP A 458 14.68 -6.45 -10.00
N TYR A 459 13.40 -6.16 -9.68
CA TYR A 459 12.74 -4.86 -9.84
C TYR A 459 12.87 -4.27 -11.26
N GLU A 460 12.89 -5.18 -12.24
CA GLU A 460 12.73 -4.91 -13.66
C GLU A 460 11.23 -4.91 -14.02
N LEU A 461 10.82 -4.31 -15.13
CA LEU A 461 9.42 -4.39 -15.57
C LEU A 461 9.21 -5.54 -16.54
N CYS A 462 8.17 -6.32 -16.30
CA CYS A 462 7.56 -7.24 -17.24
C CYS A 462 6.28 -6.59 -17.78
N PHE A 463 6.17 -6.42 -19.10
CA PHE A 463 5.01 -5.77 -19.70
C PHE A 463 4.60 -6.41 -21.02
N THR A 464 3.33 -6.23 -21.36
CA THR A 464 2.78 -6.69 -22.64
C THR A 464 2.48 -5.50 -23.55
N ALA A 465 2.66 -5.69 -24.85
CA ALA A 465 2.29 -4.68 -25.84
C ALA A 465 1.98 -5.31 -27.19
N ASN A 466 1.06 -4.67 -27.93
CA ASN A 466 0.76 -5.08 -29.30
C ASN A 466 2.01 -5.00 -30.18
N LYS A 467 2.20 -6.01 -31.04
CA LYS A 467 3.38 -6.11 -31.94
C LYS A 467 3.64 -4.85 -32.78
N LYS A 468 2.61 -4.05 -33.08
CA LYS A 468 2.76 -2.78 -33.82
C LYS A 468 3.67 -1.77 -33.13
N TYR A 469 3.82 -1.85 -31.81
CA TYR A 469 4.67 -0.93 -31.02
C TYR A 469 6.14 -1.36 -30.92
N SER A 470 6.56 -2.43 -31.61
CA SER A 470 7.94 -2.94 -31.53
C SER A 470 8.99 -1.87 -31.89
N LEU A 471 8.70 -1.02 -32.88
CA LEU A 471 9.61 0.07 -33.25
C LEU A 471 9.69 1.15 -32.15
N ASN A 472 8.55 1.54 -31.57
CA ASN A 472 8.51 2.47 -30.44
C ASN A 472 9.32 1.96 -29.25
N ILE A 473 9.21 0.66 -28.94
CA ILE A 473 9.96 0.02 -27.85
C ILE A 473 11.47 0.06 -28.12
N ASN A 474 11.92 -0.18 -29.35
CA ASN A 474 13.34 -0.07 -29.73
C ASN A 474 13.85 1.37 -29.59
N THR A 475 13.04 2.36 -29.95
CA THR A 475 13.36 3.78 -29.75
C THR A 475 13.47 4.11 -28.26
N ILE A 476 12.54 3.63 -27.43
CA ILE A 476 12.57 3.82 -25.97
C ILE A 476 13.80 3.14 -25.35
N SER A 477 14.11 1.90 -25.75
CA SER A 477 15.29 1.17 -25.30
C SER A 477 16.58 1.96 -25.57
N SER A 478 16.71 2.51 -26.77
CA SER A 478 17.85 3.34 -27.18
C SER A 478 17.91 4.65 -26.39
N LYS A 479 16.78 5.35 -26.26
CA LYS A 479 16.64 6.60 -25.51
C LYS A 479 17.04 6.44 -24.05
N LEU A 480 16.59 5.36 -23.41
CA LEU A 480 16.83 5.09 -21.99
C LEU A 480 18.15 4.37 -21.72
N LYS A 481 18.89 3.95 -22.76
CA LYS A 481 20.08 3.09 -22.65
C LYS A 481 19.81 1.85 -21.79
N LEU A 482 18.63 1.25 -21.98
CA LEU A 482 18.13 0.13 -21.20
C LEU A 482 17.68 -0.94 -22.18
N ASN A 483 18.22 -2.15 -22.04
CA ASN A 483 17.79 -3.28 -22.85
C ASN A 483 16.32 -3.60 -22.54
N ILE A 484 15.50 -3.73 -23.58
CA ILE A 484 14.13 -4.20 -23.48
C ILE A 484 14.01 -5.40 -24.42
N THR A 485 13.80 -6.57 -23.84
CA THR A 485 13.93 -7.83 -24.57
C THR A 485 12.56 -8.48 -24.69
N LYS A 486 12.16 -8.81 -25.93
CA LYS A 486 11.00 -9.68 -26.15
C LYS A 486 11.37 -11.10 -25.73
N ILE A 487 10.58 -11.69 -24.84
CA ILE A 487 10.79 -13.05 -24.32
C ILE A 487 9.68 -14.02 -24.70
N GLY A 488 8.57 -13.51 -25.23
CA GLY A 488 7.40 -14.35 -25.48
C GLY A 488 6.23 -13.62 -26.11
N ILE A 489 5.09 -14.30 -26.10
CA ILE A 489 3.80 -13.81 -26.59
C ILE A 489 2.66 -14.27 -25.69
N ILE A 490 1.63 -13.45 -25.57
CA ILE A 490 0.38 -13.79 -24.89
C ILE A 490 -0.47 -14.68 -25.80
N THR A 491 -1.02 -15.75 -25.23
CA THR A 491 -1.89 -16.72 -25.90
C THR A 491 -3.28 -16.71 -25.28
N ASN A 492 -4.23 -17.44 -25.87
CA ASN A 492 -5.56 -17.53 -25.30
C ASN A 492 -5.60 -18.27 -23.96
N LYS A 493 -4.81 -19.34 -23.81
CA LYS A 493 -4.76 -20.19 -22.62
C LYS A 493 -3.42 -20.93 -22.51
N GLY A 494 -3.14 -21.46 -21.32
CA GLY A 494 -1.96 -22.28 -21.02
C GLY A 494 -0.71 -21.46 -20.71
N TYR A 495 0.12 -21.98 -19.81
CA TYR A 495 1.41 -21.40 -19.44
C TYR A 495 2.52 -22.30 -19.98
N GLU A 496 3.19 -21.88 -21.05
CA GLU A 496 4.19 -22.69 -21.72
C GLU A 496 5.55 -21.96 -21.69
N TYR A 497 6.56 -22.69 -21.23
CA TYR A 497 7.95 -22.29 -21.34
C TYR A 497 8.66 -23.21 -22.33
N SER A 498 9.58 -22.67 -23.12
CA SER A 498 10.46 -23.45 -23.97
C SER A 498 11.92 -23.20 -23.62
N LEU A 499 12.75 -24.24 -23.63
CA LEU A 499 14.20 -24.20 -23.48
C LEU A 499 14.83 -25.05 -24.58
N ASN A 500 15.81 -24.49 -25.30
CA ASN A 500 16.46 -25.11 -26.46
C ASN A 500 15.45 -25.62 -27.51
N GLY A 501 14.38 -24.85 -27.74
CA GLY A 501 13.31 -25.18 -28.69
C GLY A 501 12.37 -26.30 -28.26
N LYS A 502 12.49 -26.83 -27.03
CA LYS A 502 11.60 -27.87 -26.47
C LYS A 502 10.77 -27.31 -25.32
N VAL A 503 9.56 -27.82 -25.13
CA VAL A 503 8.73 -27.46 -23.96
C VAL A 503 9.47 -27.84 -22.67
N ALA A 504 9.57 -26.89 -21.74
CA ALA A 504 10.26 -27.03 -20.47
C ALA A 504 9.24 -27.09 -19.32
N ASN A 505 9.48 -27.99 -18.36
CA ASN A 505 8.67 -28.08 -17.15
C ASN A 505 9.29 -27.20 -16.05
N VAL A 506 8.75 -25.99 -15.88
CA VAL A 506 9.22 -25.04 -14.88
C VAL A 506 8.59 -25.35 -13.52
N LYS A 507 9.42 -25.79 -12.57
CA LYS A 507 9.00 -26.12 -11.19
C LYS A 507 9.08 -24.93 -10.21
N SER A 508 9.49 -23.77 -10.69
CA SER A 508 9.77 -22.61 -9.85
C SER A 508 8.47 -21.96 -9.33
N LYS A 509 8.34 -21.81 -8.02
CA LYS A 509 7.11 -21.26 -7.38
C LYS A 509 7.16 -19.75 -7.11
N GLY A 510 8.31 -19.09 -7.26
CA GLY A 510 8.53 -17.71 -6.81
C GLY A 510 8.64 -17.64 -5.28
N TYR A 511 8.84 -16.44 -4.74
CA TYR A 511 8.85 -16.21 -3.29
C TYR A 511 7.43 -16.13 -2.72
N ASP A 512 7.23 -16.65 -1.51
CA ASP A 512 5.98 -16.58 -0.74
C ASP A 512 6.35 -16.61 0.75
N HIS A 513 5.88 -15.61 1.51
CA HIS A 513 6.21 -15.50 2.94
C HIS A 513 5.63 -16.64 3.79
N PHE A 514 4.62 -17.34 3.27
CA PHE A 514 3.85 -18.37 3.97
C PHE A 514 4.01 -19.75 3.32
N ALA A 515 5.04 -19.96 2.51
CA ALA A 515 5.26 -21.23 1.81
C ALA A 515 5.41 -22.46 2.73
N ASP A 516 5.79 -22.24 3.99
CA ASP A 516 6.03 -23.27 5.01
C ASP A 516 4.87 -23.42 6.03
N SER A 517 3.76 -22.68 5.86
CA SER A 517 2.51 -22.86 6.61
C SER A 517 1.52 -23.71 5.82
#